data_AF-A0A452YDY2-F1
#
_entry.id   AF-A0A452YDY2-F1
#
_cell.length_a   1.000
_cell.length_b   1.000
_cell.length_c   1.000
_cell.angle_alpha   90.00
_cell.angle_beta   90.00
_cell.angle_gamma   90.00
#
_symmetry.space_group_name_H-M   'P 1'
#
loop_
_entity.id
_entity.type
_entity.pdbx_description
1 polymer ?
#
loop_
_entity_poly.entity_id
_entity_poly.type
_entity_poly.pdbx_seq_one_letter_code
_entity_poly.pdbx_strand_id
1 'polypeptide(L)'
;RRYTEFYGTSERSSSINLVHDALTKYRLWEEEIEKWQDPILKDEKLPEWYKFTLFNELYFLVAGGTVWTDGQPPAFSETSPAYQHKHSKKGTKSESVKDNHVKPAAEQVNDGDDLPNGEERSVSMYAAVHGSQMPEQTSGLRSQEPIPYLLSKDGPENVGKFLYLEGVEYIMWNTYDVHFYASFALLDLFPKIELSIQRDFADAVLYEDRRRVKFLADGTSGIRKVKGAVPHDLGTHDPWHEMNAYNIHDTSKWKDLNPKFVLQVYRDFAATGDMTFGRDVWPAVCAAMDYMDQFDRDCDGLIENDGFPDQTYDAWTVHGISAYCGGLWLAALQAAATMAHRLGDRPYAEKYKLKFMKAKAVYEAKLWNGSYFNYDSGTSSNSRSIQADQLAGQWYAASSGLPPIFDEHKIRSALQKIFEFNVMKVKGGRMGAVNGMTPKGKVDETCMQSREIWTGVTYGVAANMLLHGMEHQGFITAEGIFLAGWSEDGYG
;
A
#
# COMPACT_ATOMS: atom_id res chain seq x y z
N ARG A 1 -18.46 14.90 -7.46
CA ARG A 1 -17.15 15.27 -6.88
C ARG A 1 -17.40 15.68 -5.43
N ARG A 2 -16.57 15.28 -4.47
CA ARG A 2 -16.87 15.37 -3.04
C ARG A 2 -17.37 16.73 -2.54
N TYR A 3 -16.87 17.85 -3.09
CA TYR A 3 -17.33 19.18 -2.66
C TYR A 3 -18.84 19.42 -2.83
N THR A 4 -19.53 18.66 -3.69
CA THR A 4 -20.97 18.79 -3.90
C THR A 4 -21.80 18.37 -2.68
N GLU A 5 -21.25 17.59 -1.76
CA GLU A 5 -21.88 17.30 -0.45
C GLU A 5 -22.08 18.57 0.38
N PHE A 6 -21.18 19.55 0.24
CA PHE A 6 -21.20 20.78 1.04
C PHE A 6 -21.91 21.94 0.30
N TYR A 7 -21.77 22.01 -1.02
CA TYR A 7 -22.26 23.13 -1.83
C TYR A 7 -23.47 22.78 -2.72
N GLY A 8 -23.89 21.51 -2.75
CA GLY A 8 -24.92 21.00 -3.65
C GLY A 8 -24.44 20.79 -5.09
N THR A 9 -25.33 20.25 -5.93
CA THR A 9 -25.07 19.95 -7.35
C THR A 9 -25.56 21.03 -8.33
N SER A 10 -26.25 22.07 -7.84
CA SER A 10 -26.71 23.19 -8.67
C SER A 10 -25.52 24.06 -9.10
N GLU A 11 -25.15 24.02 -10.38
CA GLU A 11 -23.99 24.73 -10.93
C GLU A 11 -23.93 26.21 -10.52
N ARG A 12 -25.05 26.92 -10.61
CA ARG A 12 -25.11 28.34 -10.26
C ARG A 12 -25.04 28.60 -8.75
N SER A 13 -25.72 27.79 -7.96
CA SER A 13 -25.79 28.02 -6.50
C SER A 13 -24.49 27.57 -5.81
N SER A 14 -23.92 26.45 -6.25
CA SER A 14 -22.68 25.90 -5.70
C SER A 14 -21.49 26.80 -5.99
N SER A 15 -21.38 27.34 -7.21
CA SER A 15 -20.30 28.28 -7.58
C SER A 15 -20.35 29.58 -6.79
N ILE A 16 -21.54 30.17 -6.59
CA ILE A 16 -21.71 31.39 -5.78
C ILE A 16 -21.29 31.13 -4.33
N ASN A 17 -21.75 30.04 -3.72
CA ASN A 17 -21.43 29.71 -2.33
C ASN A 17 -19.93 29.42 -2.14
N LEU A 18 -19.30 28.73 -3.09
CA LEU A 18 -17.87 28.43 -3.06
C LEU A 18 -17.03 29.72 -3.14
N VAL A 19 -17.35 30.62 -4.06
CA VAL A 19 -16.66 31.92 -4.18
C VAL A 19 -16.90 32.79 -2.94
N HIS A 20 -18.12 32.82 -2.43
CA HIS A 20 -18.44 33.54 -1.20
C HIS A 20 -17.59 33.04 -0.02
N ASP A 21 -17.53 31.73 0.19
CA ASP A 21 -16.74 31.14 1.27
C ASP A 21 -15.25 31.41 1.07
N ALA A 22 -14.73 31.30 -0.15
CA ALA A 22 -13.33 31.64 -0.42
C ALA A 22 -13.01 33.09 -0.06
N LEU A 23 -13.83 34.06 -0.50
CA LEU A 23 -13.57 35.48 -0.25
C LEU A 23 -13.77 35.88 1.22
N THR A 24 -14.60 35.15 1.97
CA THR A 24 -14.92 35.49 3.36
C THR A 24 -14.09 34.71 4.38
N LYS A 25 -13.53 33.55 4.00
CA LYS A 25 -12.79 32.65 4.90
C LYS A 25 -11.31 32.50 4.58
N TYR A 26 -10.78 33.11 3.51
CA TYR A 26 -9.38 32.90 3.10
C TYR A 26 -8.36 33.15 4.23
N ARG A 27 -8.56 34.18 5.08
CA ARG A 27 -7.64 34.46 6.20
C ARG A 27 -7.57 33.32 7.22
N LEU A 28 -8.72 32.70 7.52
CA LEU A 28 -8.77 31.53 8.38
C LEU A 28 -8.04 30.34 7.73
N TRP A 29 -8.15 30.20 6.41
CA TRP A 29 -7.44 29.15 5.69
C TRP A 29 -5.92 29.40 5.65
N GLU A 30 -5.48 30.64 5.48
CA GLU A 30 -4.06 31.03 5.60
C GLU A 30 -3.52 30.69 7.00
N GLU A 31 -4.24 31.08 8.06
CA GLU A 31 -3.85 30.79 9.45
C GLU A 31 -3.75 29.27 9.72
N GLU A 32 -4.72 28.48 9.26
CA GLU A 32 -4.65 27.01 9.44
C GLU A 32 -3.54 26.37 8.58
N ILE A 33 -3.23 26.92 7.39
CA ILE A 33 -2.10 26.48 6.57
C ILE A 33 -0.77 26.73 7.30
N GLU A 34 -0.56 27.95 7.78
CA GLU A 34 0.65 28.32 8.53
C GLU A 34 0.82 27.42 9.76
N LYS A 35 -0.25 27.21 10.51
CA LYS A 35 -0.26 26.42 11.73
C LYS A 35 0.20 24.97 11.55
N TRP A 36 -0.14 24.30 10.45
CA TRP A 36 0.31 22.91 10.22
C TRP A 36 1.72 22.84 9.63
N GLN A 37 2.15 23.86 8.87
CA GLN A 37 3.51 23.91 8.31
C GLN A 37 4.56 24.37 9.32
N ASP A 38 4.18 25.28 10.22
CA ASP A 38 5.05 25.95 11.18
C ASP A 38 5.94 25.02 12.01
N PRO A 39 5.45 23.88 12.55
CA PRO A 39 6.30 22.97 13.32
C PRO A 39 7.52 22.46 12.54
N ILE A 40 7.41 22.32 11.22
CA ILE A 40 8.50 21.85 10.34
C ILE A 40 9.31 23.05 9.84
N LEU A 41 8.65 24.13 9.38
CA LEU A 41 9.32 25.30 8.84
C LEU A 41 10.22 25.99 9.87
N LYS A 42 9.78 26.04 11.14
CA LYS A 42 10.50 26.66 12.25
C LYS A 42 11.56 25.75 12.89
N ASP A 43 11.67 24.48 12.47
CA ASP A 43 12.74 23.61 12.97
C ASP A 43 14.06 23.96 12.29
N GLU A 44 14.98 24.57 13.05
CA GLU A 44 16.32 24.97 12.57
C GLU A 44 17.24 23.77 12.33
N LYS A 45 16.89 22.57 12.82
CA LYS A 45 17.68 21.35 12.58
C LYS A 45 17.47 20.78 11.18
N LEU A 46 16.34 21.11 10.55
CA LEU A 46 15.99 20.62 9.22
C LEU A 46 16.59 21.54 8.15
N PRO A 47 17.31 21.00 7.15
CA PRO A 47 17.81 21.80 6.03
C PRO A 47 16.68 22.47 5.24
N GLU A 48 16.94 23.66 4.70
CA GLU A 48 15.95 24.41 3.91
C GLU A 48 15.49 23.65 2.65
N TRP A 49 16.41 22.95 1.97
CA TRP A 49 16.04 22.12 0.82
C TRP A 49 15.05 21.01 1.20
N TYR A 50 15.18 20.44 2.40
CA TYR A 50 14.32 19.35 2.86
C TYR A 50 12.91 19.86 3.11
N LYS A 51 12.78 21.01 3.80
CA LYS A 51 11.50 21.69 4.00
C LYS A 51 10.83 22.01 2.67
N PHE A 52 11.61 22.58 1.73
CA PHE A 52 11.13 22.91 0.39
C PHE A 52 10.57 21.68 -0.31
N THR A 53 11.35 20.61 -0.43
CA THR A 53 10.93 19.39 -1.13
C THR A 53 9.74 18.73 -0.44
N LEU A 54 9.77 18.59 0.89
CA LEU A 54 8.71 17.93 1.64
C LEU A 54 7.33 18.54 1.38
N PHE A 55 7.21 19.87 1.38
CA PHE A 55 5.94 20.54 1.11
C PHE A 55 5.59 20.57 -0.37
N ASN A 56 6.56 20.78 -1.26
CA ASN A 56 6.27 20.90 -2.69
C ASN A 56 5.89 19.56 -3.33
N GLU A 57 6.44 18.42 -2.89
CA GLU A 57 6.04 17.09 -3.38
C GLU A 57 4.56 16.76 -3.10
N LEU A 58 3.94 17.38 -2.09
CA LEU A 58 2.51 17.22 -1.79
C LEU A 58 1.60 17.75 -2.90
N TYR A 59 2.12 18.53 -3.86
CA TYR A 59 1.34 19.00 -5.01
C TYR A 59 0.64 17.86 -5.75
N PHE A 60 1.26 16.66 -5.76
CA PHE A 60 0.74 15.50 -6.49
C PHE A 60 -0.60 14.99 -5.93
N LEU A 61 -0.88 15.20 -4.65
CA LEU A 61 -2.19 14.84 -4.05
C LEU A 61 -3.37 15.59 -4.69
N VAL A 62 -3.09 16.73 -5.33
CA VAL A 62 -4.09 17.56 -6.01
C VAL A 62 -3.91 17.48 -7.53
N ALA A 63 -2.68 17.60 -8.01
CA ALA A 63 -2.36 17.67 -9.44
C ALA A 63 -2.22 16.29 -10.12
N GLY A 64 -2.08 15.20 -9.36
CA GLY A 64 -1.92 13.82 -9.84
C GLY A 64 -3.21 13.20 -10.37
N GLY A 65 -4.09 13.98 -11.00
CA GLY A 65 -5.35 13.50 -11.56
C GLY A 65 -6.43 13.13 -10.54
N THR A 66 -6.33 13.63 -9.30
CA THR A 66 -7.18 13.22 -8.18
C THR A 66 -8.68 13.29 -8.46
N VAL A 67 -9.38 12.20 -8.17
CA VAL A 67 -10.84 12.08 -8.19
C VAL A 67 -11.33 11.71 -6.80
N TRP A 68 -12.07 12.63 -6.18
CA TRP A 68 -12.74 12.39 -4.91
C TRP A 68 -14.26 12.43 -5.11
N THR A 69 -14.94 11.33 -4.82
CA THR A 69 -16.40 11.18 -4.96
C THR A 69 -17.06 11.05 -3.59
N ASP A 70 -18.38 11.27 -3.55
CA ASP A 70 -19.23 11.00 -2.38
C ASP A 70 -19.57 9.50 -2.22
N GLY A 71 -19.07 8.65 -3.12
CA GLY A 71 -19.34 7.22 -3.15
C GLY A 71 -20.72 6.84 -3.71
N GLN A 72 -21.52 7.80 -4.21
CA GLN A 72 -22.81 7.51 -4.82
C GLN A 72 -22.70 7.40 -6.36
N PRO A 73 -23.48 6.51 -7.00
CA PRO A 73 -23.65 6.55 -8.44
C PRO A 73 -24.30 7.89 -8.86
N PRO A 74 -24.08 8.36 -10.10
CA PRO A 74 -24.74 9.57 -10.59
C PRO A 74 -26.26 9.45 -10.41
N ALA A 75 -26.87 10.41 -9.71
CA ALA A 75 -28.32 10.50 -9.66
C ALA A 75 -28.83 10.85 -11.06
N PHE A 76 -29.24 9.84 -11.83
CA PHE A 76 -29.97 10.08 -13.07
C PHE A 76 -31.33 10.65 -12.70
N SER A 77 -31.49 11.97 -12.81
CA SER A 77 -32.82 12.57 -12.80
C SER A 77 -33.55 12.07 -14.05
N GLU A 78 -34.72 11.44 -13.88
CA GLU A 78 -35.62 11.03 -14.99
C GLU A 78 -36.14 12.19 -15.86
N THR A 79 -35.62 13.41 -15.67
CA THR A 79 -35.96 14.62 -16.42
C THR A 79 -34.77 15.11 -17.23
N SER A 80 -34.39 14.37 -18.27
CA SER A 80 -33.68 14.94 -19.43
C SER A 80 -34.11 14.22 -20.72
N PRO A 81 -34.28 14.93 -21.85
CA PRO A 81 -35.05 14.43 -22.97
C PRO A 81 -34.29 13.33 -23.71
N ALA A 82 -34.97 12.19 -23.84
CA ALA A 82 -34.66 11.02 -24.66
C ALA A 82 -33.63 11.22 -25.80
N TYR A 83 -32.48 10.56 -25.66
CA TYR A 83 -31.79 10.01 -26.83
C TYR A 83 -32.56 8.78 -27.30
N GLN A 84 -33.47 8.99 -28.26
CA GLN A 84 -34.16 7.90 -28.96
C GLN A 84 -33.18 7.12 -29.84
N HIS A 85 -32.57 6.06 -29.30
CA HIS A 85 -32.07 4.98 -30.14
C HIS A 85 -33.24 4.12 -30.60
N LYS A 86 -33.63 4.29 -31.87
CA LYS A 86 -34.52 3.37 -32.59
C LYS A 86 -33.89 1.98 -32.63
N HIS A 87 -34.36 1.08 -31.75
CA HIS A 87 -34.19 -0.35 -31.97
C HIS A 87 -35.43 -0.94 -32.65
N SER A 88 -35.20 -1.39 -33.88
CA SER A 88 -36.07 -2.23 -34.69
C SER A 88 -36.45 -3.50 -33.92
N LYS A 89 -37.76 -3.73 -33.77
CA LYS A 89 -38.34 -4.97 -33.24
C LYS A 89 -38.13 -6.10 -34.27
N LYS A 90 -37.34 -7.12 -33.90
CA LYS A 90 -37.56 -8.50 -34.35
C LYS A 90 -37.99 -9.32 -33.13
N GLY A 91 -39.23 -9.78 -33.15
CA GLY A 91 -39.82 -10.56 -32.08
C GLY A 91 -39.44 -12.03 -32.14
N THR A 92 -39.44 -12.69 -30.98
CA THR A 92 -39.90 -14.08 -30.84
C THR A 92 -40.30 -14.33 -29.39
N LYS A 93 -41.36 -15.14 -29.23
CA LYS A 93 -42.10 -15.43 -27.99
C LYS A 93 -41.39 -16.48 -27.10
N SER A 94 -41.61 -16.40 -25.78
CA SER A 94 -41.68 -17.53 -24.84
C SER A 94 -42.24 -16.98 -23.51
N GLU A 95 -43.51 -17.20 -23.19
CA GLU A 95 -44.08 -18.30 -22.40
C GLU A 95 -43.70 -18.31 -20.90
N SER A 96 -44.76 -18.24 -20.10
CA SER A 96 -44.82 -18.07 -18.64
C SER A 96 -44.90 -19.38 -17.89
N VAL A 97 -44.18 -19.54 -16.77
CA VAL A 97 -44.54 -20.50 -15.71
C VAL A 97 -44.23 -19.91 -14.32
N LYS A 98 -45.13 -20.17 -13.39
CA LYS A 98 -45.26 -19.62 -12.03
C LYS A 98 -44.38 -20.34 -10.99
N ASP A 99 -44.00 -19.58 -9.97
CA ASP A 99 -43.41 -20.01 -8.69
C ASP A 99 -44.35 -20.86 -7.83
N ASN A 100 -43.75 -21.76 -7.03
CA ASN A 100 -44.35 -22.33 -5.83
C ASN A 100 -43.31 -22.44 -4.68
N HIS A 101 -43.69 -21.89 -3.54
CA HIS A 101 -43.03 -21.97 -2.22
C HIS A 101 -43.03 -23.40 -1.63
N VAL A 102 -41.98 -23.75 -0.85
CA VAL A 102 -42.06 -24.59 0.36
C VAL A 102 -40.89 -24.28 1.34
N LYS A 103 -41.18 -24.07 2.64
CA LYS A 103 -40.28 -24.16 3.82
C LYS A 103 -40.34 -25.60 4.39
N PRO A 104 -39.32 -26.12 5.10
CA PRO A 104 -39.36 -26.19 6.59
C PRO A 104 -37.96 -26.15 7.26
N ALA A 105 -37.74 -25.55 8.45
CA ALA A 105 -38.01 -25.95 9.85
C ALA A 105 -36.75 -26.45 10.57
N ALA A 106 -36.70 -26.13 11.87
CA ALA A 106 -35.56 -26.16 12.78
C ALA A 106 -35.35 -27.50 13.50
N GLU A 107 -34.18 -27.69 14.11
CA GLU A 107 -34.02 -28.45 15.36
C GLU A 107 -32.73 -28.02 16.11
N GLN A 108 -32.86 -27.86 17.43
CA GLN A 108 -31.81 -27.54 18.41
C GLN A 108 -31.34 -28.82 19.10
N VAL A 109 -30.07 -28.90 19.52
CA VAL A 109 -29.65 -29.61 20.75
C VAL A 109 -28.42 -28.90 21.37
N ASN A 110 -28.45 -28.72 22.70
CA ASN A 110 -27.40 -28.19 23.58
C ASN A 110 -26.34 -29.25 23.94
N ASP A 111 -25.15 -28.81 24.38
CA ASP A 111 -24.56 -29.25 25.67
C ASP A 111 -23.35 -28.36 26.02
N GLY A 112 -23.17 -28.08 27.31
CA GLY A 112 -22.16 -27.16 27.88
C GLY A 112 -21.02 -27.86 28.63
N ASP A 113 -20.06 -27.07 29.12
CA ASP A 113 -19.46 -27.12 30.48
C ASP A 113 -18.24 -26.19 30.64
N ASP A 114 -17.96 -25.84 31.90
CA ASP A 114 -17.23 -24.71 32.50
C ASP A 114 -15.67 -24.78 32.56
N LEU A 115 -15.04 -23.57 32.46
CA LEU A 115 -13.93 -22.90 33.25
C LEU A 115 -12.67 -23.67 33.79
N PRO A 116 -11.56 -23.02 34.28
CA PRO A 116 -11.25 -21.59 34.49
C PRO A 116 -9.83 -21.07 34.06
N ASN A 117 -9.67 -19.75 34.24
CA ASN A 117 -8.53 -18.81 34.14
C ASN A 117 -7.11 -19.26 34.54
N GLY A 118 -6.14 -18.67 33.84
CA GLY A 118 -4.78 -18.38 34.32
C GLY A 118 -4.27 -17.05 33.74
N GLU A 119 -3.91 -16.11 34.62
CA GLU A 119 -3.32 -14.81 34.30
C GLU A 119 -1.85 -14.96 33.85
N GLU A 120 -1.39 -14.13 32.89
CA GLU A 120 0.01 -13.72 32.87
C GLU A 120 0.19 -12.34 32.20
N ARG A 121 0.81 -11.44 32.94
CA ARG A 121 1.21 -10.07 32.57
C ARG A 121 2.52 -10.12 31.78
N SER A 122 2.60 -9.39 30.68
CA SER A 122 3.89 -8.87 30.17
C SER A 122 3.72 -7.46 29.60
N VAL A 123 4.44 -6.54 30.24
CA VAL A 123 4.46 -5.09 30.00
C VAL A 123 5.39 -4.80 28.82
N SER A 124 4.92 -4.12 27.78
CA SER A 124 5.77 -3.54 26.73
C SER A 124 5.80 -2.02 26.91
N MET A 125 6.93 -1.50 27.37
CA MET A 125 7.25 -0.08 27.37
C MET A 125 7.64 0.32 25.96
N TYR A 126 6.84 1.16 25.30
CA TYR A 126 7.25 2.29 24.45
C TYR A 126 5.96 3.04 24.05
N ALA A 127 5.55 3.97 24.90
CA ALA A 127 4.48 4.91 24.65
C ALA A 127 4.94 6.30 25.12
N ALA A 128 5.15 7.21 24.15
CA ALA A 128 5.06 8.67 24.24
C ALA A 128 5.60 9.19 22.89
N VAL A 129 4.89 10.01 22.12
CA VAL A 129 4.36 11.32 22.53
C VAL A 129 3.00 11.58 21.87
N HIS A 130 1.97 11.72 22.72
CA HIS A 130 0.69 12.44 22.58
C HIS A 130 -0.46 11.59 23.15
N GLY A 131 -0.77 11.86 24.43
CA GLY A 131 -1.87 11.23 25.13
C GLY A 131 -3.16 12.04 25.08
N SER A 132 -4.28 11.33 25.19
CA SER A 132 -5.44 11.75 25.97
C SER A 132 -6.18 10.50 26.47
N GLN A 133 -6.43 10.45 27.78
CA GLN A 133 -7.02 9.33 28.52
C GLN A 133 -8.51 9.13 28.17
N MET A 134 -8.96 7.88 28.15
CA MET A 134 -10.39 7.51 28.17
C MET A 134 -10.67 6.53 29.33
N PRO A 135 -11.87 6.55 29.94
CA PRO A 135 -12.19 5.79 31.15
C PRO A 135 -12.67 4.36 30.87
N GLU A 136 -12.46 3.47 31.85
CA GLU A 136 -12.92 2.08 31.86
C GLU A 136 -14.46 1.94 31.83
N GLN A 137 -14.98 1.04 30.99
CA GLN A 137 -16.30 0.43 31.17
C GLN A 137 -16.33 -1.05 30.79
N THR A 138 -16.46 -1.87 31.84
CA THR A 138 -17.25 -3.09 32.06
C THR A 138 -17.71 -3.98 30.88
N SER A 139 -17.40 -5.26 31.10
CA SER A 139 -17.85 -6.51 30.46
C SER A 139 -19.30 -6.60 29.97
N GLY A 140 -19.46 -7.19 28.77
CA GLY A 140 -20.71 -7.77 28.29
C GLY A 140 -20.55 -8.42 26.92
N LEU A 141 -20.15 -9.71 26.88
CA LEU A 141 -20.11 -10.49 25.65
C LEU A 141 -21.54 -10.66 25.09
N ARG A 142 -21.79 -10.12 23.90
CA ARG A 142 -22.79 -10.64 22.96
C ARG A 142 -22.17 -10.70 21.57
N SER A 143 -22.24 -11.88 20.98
CA SER A 143 -22.00 -12.12 19.56
C SER A 143 -22.84 -11.16 18.72
N GLN A 144 -22.21 -10.12 18.17
CA GLN A 144 -22.81 -9.27 17.17
C GLN A 144 -22.09 -9.56 15.85
N GLU A 145 -22.88 -10.01 14.87
CA GLU A 145 -22.52 -10.00 13.45
C GLU A 145 -21.90 -8.64 13.08
N PRO A 146 -20.98 -8.58 12.09
CA PRO A 146 -20.30 -7.34 11.74
C PRO A 146 -21.36 -6.31 11.35
N ILE A 147 -21.53 -5.29 12.20
CA ILE A 147 -22.61 -4.33 12.09
C ILE A 147 -22.36 -3.48 10.82
N PRO A 148 -23.19 -3.59 9.76
CA PRO A 148 -23.03 -2.83 8.52
C PRO A 148 -23.26 -1.32 8.67
N TYR A 149 -23.61 -0.87 9.87
CA TYR A 149 -23.96 0.52 10.18
C TYR A 149 -22.73 1.44 10.33
N LEU A 150 -21.53 0.91 10.66
CA LEU A 150 -20.30 1.73 10.69
C LEU A 150 -19.76 2.03 9.28
N LEU A 151 -20.05 1.15 8.33
CA LEU A 151 -19.85 1.34 6.88
C LEU A 151 -21.08 1.97 6.21
N SER A 152 -22.07 2.41 6.99
CA SER A 152 -23.28 3.06 6.47
C SER A 152 -22.93 4.36 5.77
N LYS A 153 -23.67 4.63 4.70
CA LYS A 153 -23.64 5.84 3.86
C LYS A 153 -23.71 7.15 4.66
N ASP A 154 -24.25 7.11 5.87
CA ASP A 154 -24.47 8.25 6.77
C ASP A 154 -23.63 8.20 8.06
N GLY A 155 -22.61 7.32 8.12
CA GLY A 155 -21.73 7.21 9.28
C GLY A 155 -20.76 8.40 9.39
N PRO A 156 -20.35 8.82 10.61
CA PRO A 156 -19.39 9.92 10.83
C PRO A 156 -17.97 9.65 10.26
N GLU A 157 -17.74 8.48 9.67
CA GLU A 157 -16.50 8.07 9.03
C GLU A 157 -16.55 8.05 7.50
N ASN A 158 -17.71 8.30 6.88
CA ASN A 158 -17.81 8.30 5.42
C ASN A 158 -17.11 9.52 4.81
N VAL A 159 -15.85 9.35 4.41
CA VAL A 159 -15.07 10.36 3.68
C VAL A 159 -15.24 10.30 2.16
N GLY A 160 -16.08 9.41 1.64
CA GLY A 160 -16.22 9.18 0.19
C GLY A 160 -15.09 8.32 -0.38
N LYS A 161 -15.05 8.14 -1.71
CA LYS A 161 -14.03 7.33 -2.39
C LYS A 161 -12.98 8.19 -3.08
N PHE A 162 -11.72 7.79 -2.96
CA PHE A 162 -10.58 8.57 -3.42
C PHE A 162 -9.73 7.80 -4.42
N LEU A 163 -9.46 8.43 -5.56
CA LEU A 163 -8.55 7.94 -6.58
C LEU A 163 -7.52 9.01 -6.92
N TYR A 164 -6.29 8.61 -7.21
CA TYR A 164 -5.27 9.44 -7.84
C TYR A 164 -4.46 8.58 -8.81
N LEU A 165 -3.86 9.21 -9.82
CA LEU A 165 -3.12 8.49 -10.85
C LEU A 165 -1.73 8.11 -10.34
N GLU A 166 -1.21 7.00 -10.84
CA GLU A 166 0.22 6.68 -10.74
C GLU A 166 1.10 7.79 -11.33
N GLY A 167 0.73 8.26 -12.53
CA GLY A 167 1.43 9.34 -13.22
C GLY A 167 0.64 9.84 -14.43
N VAL A 168 1.09 10.93 -15.04
CA VAL A 168 0.42 11.50 -16.22
C VAL A 168 0.59 10.62 -17.48
N GLU A 169 1.65 9.82 -17.54
CA GLU A 169 1.91 8.85 -18.62
C GLU A 169 1.29 7.47 -18.34
N TYR A 170 1.11 7.14 -17.06
CA TYR A 170 0.56 5.89 -16.57
C TYR A 170 -0.81 6.15 -15.94
N ILE A 171 -1.83 6.20 -16.79
CA ILE A 171 -3.19 6.57 -16.38
C ILE A 171 -3.85 5.36 -15.70
N MET A 172 -3.46 5.04 -14.48
CA MET A 172 -4.02 3.94 -13.68
C MET A 172 -4.34 4.44 -12.28
N TRP A 173 -5.52 4.09 -11.77
CA TRP A 173 -5.98 4.60 -10.48
C TRP A 173 -5.41 3.82 -9.32
N ASN A 174 -4.77 4.53 -8.38
CA ASN A 174 -4.19 4.01 -7.16
C ASN A 174 -3.29 2.79 -7.42
N THR A 175 -2.37 2.87 -8.40
CA THR A 175 -1.40 1.81 -8.63
C THR A 175 -0.70 1.46 -7.32
N TYR A 176 -0.89 0.23 -6.87
CA TYR A 176 -0.82 -0.11 -5.46
C TYR A 176 0.58 -0.45 -5.00
N ASP A 177 1.37 -1.04 -5.89
CA ASP A 177 2.80 -1.23 -5.70
C ASP A 177 3.56 0.10 -5.64
N VAL A 178 3.05 1.17 -6.27
CA VAL A 178 3.58 2.53 -6.19
C VAL A 178 3.02 3.28 -4.96
N HIS A 179 1.74 3.11 -4.65
CA HIS A 179 1.08 3.66 -3.46
C HIS A 179 1.82 3.29 -2.17
N PHE A 180 2.45 2.11 -2.12
CA PHE A 180 3.35 1.68 -1.05
C PHE A 180 4.37 2.74 -0.60
N TYR A 181 4.95 3.49 -1.54
CA TYR A 181 5.92 4.55 -1.25
C TYR A 181 5.26 5.91 -0.97
N ALA A 182 4.14 6.20 -1.63
CA ALA A 182 3.50 7.51 -1.59
C ALA A 182 2.51 7.69 -0.41
N SER A 183 1.91 6.62 0.10
CA SER A 183 0.78 6.65 1.03
C SER A 183 1.10 7.19 2.42
N PHE A 184 2.38 7.38 2.77
CA PHE A 184 2.79 8.01 4.03
C PHE A 184 2.18 9.41 4.20
N ALA A 185 2.17 10.23 3.14
CA ALA A 185 1.57 11.56 3.20
C ALA A 185 0.06 11.52 3.41
N LEU A 186 -0.63 10.53 2.84
CA LEU A 186 -2.07 10.33 3.04
C LEU A 186 -2.37 9.86 4.46
N LEU A 187 -1.59 8.93 5.01
CA LEU A 187 -1.76 8.48 6.38
C LEU A 187 -1.54 9.62 7.38
N ASP A 188 -0.46 10.40 7.21
CA ASP A 188 -0.09 11.46 8.16
C ASP A 188 -1.05 12.65 8.12
N LEU A 189 -1.50 13.05 6.92
CA LEU A 189 -2.31 14.27 6.74
C LEU A 189 -3.81 13.99 6.65
N PHE A 190 -4.19 12.87 6.05
CA PHE A 190 -5.58 12.52 5.73
C PHE A 190 -5.91 11.04 6.04
N PRO A 191 -5.71 10.56 7.28
CA PRO A 191 -5.75 9.13 7.61
C PRO A 191 -7.08 8.47 7.22
N LYS A 192 -8.21 9.18 7.34
CA LYS A 192 -9.50 8.62 6.93
C LYS A 192 -9.59 8.33 5.42
N ILE A 193 -8.94 9.15 4.59
CA ILE A 193 -8.86 8.92 3.14
C ILE A 193 -8.01 7.67 2.87
N GLU A 194 -6.85 7.57 3.51
CA GLU A 194 -5.98 6.38 3.42
C GLU A 194 -6.74 5.10 3.80
N LEU A 195 -7.40 5.08 4.97
CA LEU A 195 -8.19 3.93 5.40
C LEU A 195 -9.33 3.59 4.43
N SER A 196 -9.90 4.58 3.74
CA SER A 196 -10.90 4.34 2.68
C SER A 196 -10.29 3.65 1.45
N ILE A 197 -9.08 4.04 1.04
CA ILE A 197 -8.36 3.38 -0.06
C ILE A 197 -8.05 1.93 0.32
N GLN A 198 -7.57 1.70 1.54
CA GLN A 198 -7.29 0.34 2.00
C GLN A 198 -8.53 -0.55 2.05
N ARG A 199 -9.70 -0.01 2.40
CA ARG A 199 -10.98 -0.74 2.30
C ARG A 199 -11.34 -1.08 0.86
N ASP A 200 -11.18 -0.15 -0.08
CA ASP A 200 -11.40 -0.42 -1.51
C ASP A 200 -10.49 -1.55 -2.02
N PHE A 201 -9.22 -1.60 -1.59
CA PHE A 201 -8.31 -2.70 -1.92
C PHE A 201 -8.65 -4.01 -1.20
N ALA A 202 -9.11 -3.96 0.05
CA ALA A 202 -9.58 -5.14 0.77
C ALA A 202 -10.77 -5.80 0.06
N ASP A 203 -11.75 -5.02 -0.38
CA ASP A 203 -12.88 -5.49 -1.18
C ASP A 203 -12.39 -6.10 -2.50
N ALA A 204 -11.44 -5.42 -3.16
CA ALA A 204 -10.85 -5.88 -4.41
C ALA A 204 -10.11 -7.22 -4.28
N VAL A 205 -9.36 -7.45 -3.20
CA VAL A 205 -8.68 -8.73 -2.93
C VAL A 205 -9.69 -9.89 -2.89
N LEU A 206 -10.85 -9.66 -2.29
CA LEU A 206 -11.90 -10.68 -2.14
C LEU A 206 -12.76 -10.88 -3.40
N TYR A 207 -12.62 -9.98 -4.38
CA TYR A 207 -13.34 -10.00 -5.66
C TYR A 207 -12.63 -10.82 -6.75
N GLU A 208 -13.43 -11.42 -7.65
CA GLU A 208 -12.96 -12.14 -8.84
C GLU A 208 -13.61 -11.58 -10.10
N ASP A 209 -12.79 -11.32 -11.12
CA ASP A 209 -13.25 -10.98 -12.47
C ASP A 209 -12.72 -12.00 -13.48
N ARG A 210 -13.64 -12.78 -14.04
CA ARG A 210 -13.36 -13.86 -14.99
C ARG A 210 -13.23 -13.40 -16.44
N ARG A 211 -13.42 -12.11 -16.74
CA ARG A 211 -13.19 -11.59 -18.10
C ARG A 211 -11.76 -11.90 -18.51
N ARG A 212 -11.58 -12.36 -19.75
CA ARG A 212 -10.25 -12.70 -20.27
C ARG A 212 -9.54 -11.45 -20.73
N VAL A 213 -8.27 -11.35 -20.37
CA VAL A 213 -7.35 -10.29 -20.82
C VAL A 213 -6.14 -10.93 -21.49
N LYS A 214 -5.57 -10.24 -22.47
CA LYS A 214 -4.31 -10.63 -23.11
C LYS A 214 -3.18 -9.84 -22.46
N PHE A 215 -2.14 -10.53 -22.03
CA PHE A 215 -0.93 -9.91 -21.48
C PHE A 215 0.03 -9.56 -22.61
N LEU A 216 0.60 -8.35 -22.58
CA LEU A 216 1.39 -7.83 -23.69
C LEU A 216 2.80 -8.44 -23.75
N ALA A 217 3.41 -8.73 -22.60
CA ALA A 217 4.80 -9.16 -22.51
C ALA A 217 5.05 -10.54 -23.16
N ASP A 218 4.16 -11.51 -22.93
CA ASP A 218 4.30 -12.88 -23.42
C ASP A 218 3.19 -13.30 -24.42
N GLY A 219 2.19 -12.43 -24.63
CA GLY A 219 1.06 -12.68 -25.52
C GLY A 219 0.04 -13.70 -25.00
N THR A 220 0.20 -14.20 -23.77
CA THR A 220 -0.71 -15.16 -23.15
C THR A 220 -2.01 -14.48 -22.71
N SER A 221 -2.96 -15.25 -22.18
CA SER A 221 -4.23 -14.70 -21.71
C SER A 221 -4.67 -15.35 -20.42
N GLY A 222 -5.05 -14.52 -19.45
CA GLY A 222 -5.51 -14.95 -18.13
C GLY A 222 -6.87 -14.35 -17.78
N ILE A 223 -7.30 -14.58 -16.55
CA ILE A 223 -8.45 -13.87 -15.98
C ILE A 223 -8.01 -12.49 -15.51
N ARG A 224 -8.89 -11.49 -15.64
CA ARG A 224 -8.59 -10.09 -15.32
C ARG A 224 -8.21 -9.89 -13.85
N LYS A 225 -8.95 -10.51 -12.93
CA LYS A 225 -8.71 -10.37 -11.49
C LYS A 225 -8.92 -11.70 -10.78
N VAL A 226 -7.85 -12.25 -10.22
CA VAL A 226 -7.88 -13.48 -9.42
C VAL A 226 -8.24 -13.14 -7.98
N LYS A 227 -9.15 -13.91 -7.36
CA LYS A 227 -9.45 -13.78 -5.93
C LYS A 227 -8.22 -14.12 -5.08
N GLY A 228 -7.95 -13.33 -4.04
CA GLY A 228 -6.78 -13.47 -3.17
C GLY A 228 -5.54 -12.74 -3.70
N ALA A 229 -5.41 -12.48 -5.00
CA ALA A 229 -4.41 -11.56 -5.53
C ALA A 229 -4.87 -10.12 -5.37
N VAL A 230 -4.02 -9.26 -4.82
CA VAL A 230 -4.22 -7.80 -4.80
C VAL A 230 -4.15 -7.30 -6.25
N PRO A 231 -5.12 -6.47 -6.72
CA PRO A 231 -4.99 -5.88 -8.05
C PRO A 231 -3.81 -4.90 -8.08
N HIS A 232 -3.17 -4.76 -9.23
CA HIS A 232 -2.15 -3.74 -9.48
C HIS A 232 -2.73 -2.33 -9.32
N ASP A 233 -3.90 -2.09 -9.89
CA ASP A 233 -4.58 -0.81 -9.88
C ASP A 233 -6.10 -1.01 -9.80
N LEU A 234 -6.82 0.03 -9.36
CA LEU A 234 -8.27 0.03 -9.28
C LEU A 234 -8.95 0.23 -10.64
N GLY A 235 -8.21 0.29 -11.75
CA GLY A 235 -8.72 0.41 -13.11
C GLY A 235 -8.42 1.76 -13.76
N THR A 236 -9.09 2.01 -14.89
CA THR A 236 -9.02 3.26 -15.67
C THR A 236 -10.40 3.86 -15.90
N HIS A 237 -11.27 3.09 -16.57
CA HIS A 237 -12.55 3.55 -17.12
C HIS A 237 -13.70 3.47 -16.11
N ASP A 238 -13.87 2.31 -15.49
CA ASP A 238 -14.84 2.06 -14.43
C ASP A 238 -14.09 1.52 -13.20
N PRO A 239 -13.44 2.44 -12.45
CA PRO A 239 -12.65 2.05 -11.29
C PRO A 239 -13.48 1.27 -10.27
N TRP A 240 -12.83 0.45 -9.44
CA TRP A 240 -13.46 -0.48 -8.49
C TRP A 240 -14.19 -1.68 -9.12
N HIS A 241 -14.55 -1.65 -10.40
CA HIS A 241 -15.24 -2.76 -11.07
C HIS A 241 -14.41 -3.36 -12.21
N GLU A 242 -13.65 -2.54 -12.93
CA GLU A 242 -12.73 -2.93 -14.01
C GLU A 242 -11.26 -2.75 -13.59
N MET A 243 -10.89 -3.41 -12.49
CA MET A 243 -9.53 -3.39 -11.94
C MET A 243 -8.50 -4.03 -12.90
N ASN A 244 -7.21 -3.83 -12.59
CA ASN A 244 -6.08 -4.28 -13.41
C ASN A 244 -6.19 -3.72 -14.83
N ALA A 245 -6.19 -2.39 -14.94
CA ALA A 245 -5.99 -1.74 -16.23
C ALA A 245 -4.60 -2.04 -16.80
N TYR A 246 -3.59 -2.17 -15.92
CA TYR A 246 -2.29 -2.70 -16.30
C TYR A 246 -2.43 -4.10 -16.91
N ASN A 247 -1.87 -4.28 -18.10
CA ASN A 247 -1.94 -5.54 -18.84
C ASN A 247 -0.64 -5.93 -19.53
N ILE A 248 0.50 -5.35 -19.14
CA ILE A 248 1.80 -5.77 -19.67
C ILE A 248 2.10 -7.19 -19.19
N HIS A 249 2.05 -7.41 -17.87
CA HIS A 249 2.23 -8.71 -17.22
C HIS A 249 0.96 -9.19 -16.51
N ASP A 250 0.93 -10.49 -16.20
CA ASP A 250 -0.06 -11.08 -15.30
C ASP A 250 0.26 -10.72 -13.84
N THR A 251 -0.34 -9.65 -13.35
CA THR A 251 -0.09 -9.12 -12.00
C THR A 251 -0.59 -10.03 -10.89
N SER A 252 -1.46 -11.01 -11.19
CA SER A 252 -1.82 -12.03 -10.21
C SER A 252 -0.66 -12.92 -9.79
N LYS A 253 0.41 -12.94 -10.58
CA LYS A 253 1.64 -13.68 -10.29
C LYS A 253 2.71 -12.81 -9.62
N TRP A 254 2.45 -11.53 -9.40
CA TRP A 254 3.44 -10.65 -8.80
C TRP A 254 3.68 -10.96 -7.33
N LYS A 255 4.93 -10.85 -6.90
CA LYS A 255 5.40 -11.29 -5.59
C LYS A 255 5.41 -10.19 -4.54
N ASP A 256 5.19 -8.94 -4.92
CA ASP A 256 5.25 -7.79 -4.01
C ASP A 256 3.88 -7.21 -3.67
N LEU A 257 2.88 -7.25 -4.55
CA LEU A 257 1.55 -6.65 -4.33
C LEU A 257 0.86 -7.15 -3.04
N ASN A 258 0.78 -8.46 -2.83
CA ASN A 258 0.16 -9.04 -1.63
C ASN A 258 0.94 -8.68 -0.35
N PRO A 259 2.28 -8.87 -0.28
CA PRO A 259 3.06 -8.40 0.87
C PRO A 259 2.91 -6.89 1.14
N LYS A 260 2.92 -6.05 0.10
CA LYS A 260 2.72 -4.59 0.22
C LYS A 260 1.34 -4.25 0.78
N PHE A 261 0.29 -4.97 0.40
CA PHE A 261 -1.06 -4.80 0.95
C PHE A 261 -1.09 -5.06 2.44
N VAL A 262 -0.55 -6.21 2.86
CA VAL A 262 -0.52 -6.58 4.27
C VAL A 262 0.30 -5.58 5.11
N LEU A 263 1.41 -5.09 4.56
CA LEU A 263 2.25 -4.08 5.18
C LEU A 263 1.56 -2.73 5.32
N GLN A 264 0.93 -2.22 4.26
CA GLN A 264 0.19 -0.96 4.28
C GLN A 264 -0.99 -1.02 5.26
N VAL A 265 -1.82 -2.06 5.16
CA VAL A 265 -2.93 -2.28 6.09
C VAL A 265 -2.46 -2.33 7.55
N TYR A 266 -1.38 -3.06 7.83
CA TYR A 266 -0.86 -3.12 9.19
C TYR A 266 -0.32 -1.76 9.66
N ARG A 267 0.45 -1.04 8.83
CA ARG A 267 0.96 0.31 9.14
C ARG A 267 -0.19 1.22 9.57
N ASP A 268 -1.25 1.24 8.77
CA ASP A 268 -2.37 2.16 8.98
C ASP A 268 -3.19 1.76 10.21
N PHE A 269 -3.41 0.45 10.41
CA PHE A 269 -4.03 -0.09 11.62
C PHE A 269 -3.21 0.21 12.88
N ALA A 270 -1.88 0.09 12.81
CA ALA A 270 -0.98 0.38 13.91
C ALA A 270 -0.95 1.87 14.25
N ALA A 271 -0.86 2.74 13.25
CA ALA A 271 -0.79 4.19 13.41
C ALA A 271 -2.10 4.80 13.94
N THR A 272 -3.25 4.32 13.45
CA THR A 272 -4.57 4.86 13.83
C THR A 272 -5.15 4.19 15.07
N GLY A 273 -4.78 2.94 15.35
CA GLY A 273 -5.40 2.14 16.41
C GLY A 273 -6.86 1.75 16.13
N ASP A 274 -7.35 1.94 14.90
CA ASP A 274 -8.74 1.70 14.53
C ASP A 274 -9.06 0.20 14.46
N MET A 275 -9.67 -0.31 15.53
CA MET A 275 -10.10 -1.71 15.63
C MET A 275 -11.25 -2.06 14.69
N THR A 276 -12.05 -1.09 14.25
CA THR A 276 -13.12 -1.32 13.26
C THR A 276 -12.49 -1.55 11.90
N PHE A 277 -11.62 -0.63 11.45
CA PHE A 277 -10.84 -0.81 10.23
C PHE A 277 -10.09 -2.15 10.22
N GLY A 278 -9.38 -2.47 11.31
CA GLY A 278 -8.64 -3.72 11.43
C GLY A 278 -9.53 -4.96 11.24
N ARG A 279 -10.75 -4.96 11.77
CA ARG A 279 -11.72 -6.06 11.59
C ARG A 279 -12.30 -6.11 10.18
N ASP A 280 -12.58 -4.96 9.57
CA ASP A 280 -13.16 -4.85 8.23
C ASP A 280 -12.23 -5.49 7.19
N VAL A 281 -10.93 -5.20 7.27
CA VAL A 281 -9.94 -5.63 6.27
C VAL A 281 -9.27 -6.97 6.57
N TRP A 282 -9.42 -7.49 7.80
CA TRP A 282 -8.77 -8.75 8.22
C TRP A 282 -9.04 -9.94 7.29
N PRO A 283 -10.27 -10.19 6.81
CA PRO A 283 -10.51 -11.29 5.87
C PRO A 283 -9.73 -11.17 4.56
N ALA A 284 -9.51 -9.94 4.07
CA ALA A 284 -8.72 -9.68 2.88
C ALA A 284 -7.23 -9.89 3.14
N VAL A 285 -6.73 -9.48 4.32
CA VAL A 285 -5.35 -9.78 4.75
C VAL A 285 -5.10 -11.29 4.78
N CYS A 286 -6.02 -12.06 5.37
CA CYS A 286 -5.90 -13.51 5.39
C CYS A 286 -5.90 -14.11 3.98
N ALA A 287 -6.84 -13.68 3.11
CA ALA A 287 -6.91 -14.14 1.73
C ALA A 287 -5.63 -13.81 0.93
N ALA A 288 -5.05 -12.63 1.15
CA ALA A 288 -3.81 -12.22 0.50
C ALA A 288 -2.61 -13.06 0.97
N MET A 289 -2.50 -13.33 2.27
CA MET A 289 -1.45 -14.17 2.83
C MET A 289 -1.56 -15.63 2.38
N ASP A 290 -2.76 -16.21 2.42
CA ASP A 290 -3.02 -17.58 1.96
C ASP A 290 -2.78 -17.72 0.45
N TYR A 291 -3.09 -16.68 -0.35
CA TYR A 291 -2.79 -16.68 -1.78
C TYR A 291 -1.28 -16.76 -2.05
N MET A 292 -0.45 -16.10 -1.24
CA MET A 292 1.00 -16.11 -1.42
C MET A 292 1.66 -17.46 -1.12
N ASP A 293 1.02 -18.32 -0.34
CA ASP A 293 1.55 -19.66 -0.01
C ASP A 293 1.80 -20.52 -1.25
N GLN A 294 1.13 -20.25 -2.39
CA GLN A 294 1.35 -20.97 -3.65
C GLN A 294 2.73 -20.70 -4.29
N PHE A 295 3.39 -19.63 -3.88
CA PHE A 295 4.69 -19.20 -4.41
C PHE A 295 5.87 -19.66 -3.55
N ASP A 296 5.63 -20.43 -2.49
CA ASP A 296 6.63 -21.12 -1.67
C ASP A 296 6.71 -22.59 -2.12
N ARG A 297 7.48 -22.86 -3.18
CA ARG A 297 7.42 -24.12 -3.93
C ARG A 297 8.26 -25.22 -3.30
N ASP A 298 9.33 -24.86 -2.61
CA ASP A 298 10.18 -25.80 -1.89
C ASP A 298 9.76 -25.96 -0.41
N CYS A 299 8.69 -25.26 0.00
CA CYS A 299 8.14 -25.27 1.35
C CYS A 299 9.18 -24.83 2.39
N ASP A 300 10.13 -23.97 2.05
CA ASP A 300 11.13 -23.41 2.96
C ASP A 300 10.59 -22.21 3.77
N GLY A 301 9.43 -21.69 3.39
CA GLY A 301 8.76 -20.56 4.04
C GLY A 301 8.90 -19.23 3.30
N LEU A 302 9.74 -19.16 2.27
CA LEU A 302 9.89 -17.98 1.41
C LEU A 302 9.16 -18.16 0.09
N ILE A 303 8.88 -17.03 -0.56
CA ILE A 303 8.29 -17.00 -1.89
C ILE A 303 9.41 -16.89 -2.94
N GLU A 304 9.23 -17.54 -4.10
CA GLU A 304 10.18 -17.48 -5.21
C GLU A 304 9.66 -16.66 -6.40
N ASN A 305 10.49 -15.74 -6.90
CA ASN A 305 10.30 -15.07 -8.18
C ASN A 305 10.57 -16.01 -9.37
N ASP A 306 9.87 -15.76 -10.47
CA ASP A 306 9.67 -16.73 -11.57
C ASP A 306 10.61 -16.60 -12.77
N GLY A 307 11.64 -15.76 -12.70
CA GLY A 307 12.51 -15.50 -13.85
C GLY A 307 11.86 -14.64 -14.92
N PHE A 308 10.83 -13.87 -14.54
CA PHE A 308 10.31 -12.73 -15.30
C PHE A 308 10.07 -11.55 -14.34
N PRO A 309 9.80 -10.32 -14.83
CA PRO A 309 9.46 -9.20 -13.97
C PRO A 309 8.08 -9.40 -13.32
N ASP A 310 8.07 -9.99 -12.14
CA ASP A 310 6.88 -10.34 -11.36
C ASP A 310 6.77 -9.47 -10.10
N GLN A 311 7.05 -8.17 -10.23
CA GLN A 311 7.02 -7.16 -9.17
C GLN A 311 7.16 -5.75 -9.77
N THR A 312 7.06 -4.70 -8.95
CA THR A 312 7.05 -3.27 -9.37
C THR A 312 8.15 -2.84 -10.36
N TYR A 313 9.36 -3.40 -10.26
CA TYR A 313 10.42 -3.28 -11.27
C TYR A 313 10.07 -4.20 -12.46
N ASP A 314 9.02 -3.83 -13.19
CA ASP A 314 8.30 -4.62 -14.20
C ASP A 314 9.08 -4.87 -15.52
N ALA A 315 10.33 -4.45 -15.59
CA ALA A 315 11.29 -4.78 -16.64
C ALA A 315 12.59 -5.41 -16.09
N TRP A 316 12.75 -5.53 -14.77
CA TRP A 316 13.93 -6.11 -14.13
C TRP A 316 13.66 -7.53 -13.64
N THR A 317 14.25 -8.51 -14.33
CA THR A 317 14.02 -9.93 -14.06
C THR A 317 14.70 -10.41 -12.78
N VAL A 318 13.95 -11.16 -11.99
CA VAL A 318 14.37 -11.76 -10.71
C VAL A 318 14.23 -13.28 -10.76
N HIS A 319 15.18 -14.03 -10.21
CA HIS A 319 15.13 -15.50 -10.15
C HIS A 319 15.21 -16.05 -8.72
N GLY A 320 14.26 -16.92 -8.36
CA GLY A 320 14.24 -17.55 -7.04
C GLY A 320 13.93 -16.53 -5.95
N ILE A 321 14.55 -16.67 -4.78
CA ILE A 321 14.36 -15.72 -3.68
C ILE A 321 15.12 -14.43 -3.98
N SER A 322 14.46 -13.29 -3.78
CA SER A 322 15.06 -11.96 -3.95
C SER A 322 15.13 -11.16 -2.68
N ALA A 323 16.09 -10.23 -2.61
CA ALA A 323 16.20 -9.36 -1.44
C ALA A 323 14.94 -8.52 -1.25
N TYR A 324 14.42 -7.95 -2.33
CA TYR A 324 13.24 -7.11 -2.33
C TYR A 324 11.95 -7.87 -1.98
N CYS A 325 11.51 -8.84 -2.79
CA CYS A 325 10.24 -9.55 -2.55
C CYS A 325 10.32 -10.43 -1.29
N GLY A 326 11.46 -11.09 -1.07
CA GLY A 326 11.68 -11.89 0.14
C GLY A 326 11.67 -11.02 1.40
N GLY A 327 12.27 -9.83 1.36
CA GLY A 327 12.26 -8.89 2.49
C GLY A 327 10.85 -8.38 2.81
N LEU A 328 10.09 -8.00 1.77
CA LEU A 328 8.68 -7.62 1.90
C LEU A 328 7.84 -8.77 2.49
N TRP A 329 8.07 -10.00 2.04
CA TRP A 329 7.38 -11.17 2.56
C TRP A 329 7.69 -11.42 4.05
N LEU A 330 8.96 -11.35 4.47
CA LEU A 330 9.32 -11.45 5.89
C LEU A 330 8.60 -10.39 6.73
N ALA A 331 8.57 -9.15 6.26
CA ALA A 331 7.87 -8.06 6.93
C ALA A 331 6.36 -8.34 7.02
N ALA A 332 5.75 -8.81 5.93
CA ALA A 332 4.32 -9.13 5.86
C ALA A 332 3.94 -10.29 6.78
N LEU A 333 4.78 -11.34 6.89
CA LEU A 333 4.59 -12.42 7.86
C LEU A 333 4.52 -11.90 9.30
N GLN A 334 5.43 -10.99 9.65
CA GLN A 334 5.49 -10.39 10.98
C GLN A 334 4.32 -9.43 11.24
N ALA A 335 3.94 -8.63 10.24
CA ALA A 335 2.78 -7.75 10.26
C ALA A 335 1.47 -8.53 10.45
N ALA A 336 1.23 -9.57 9.65
CA ALA A 336 0.07 -10.44 9.76
C ALA A 336 0.00 -11.14 11.12
N ALA A 337 1.13 -11.67 11.62
CA ALA A 337 1.17 -12.30 12.95
C ALA A 337 0.80 -11.32 14.07
N THR A 338 1.32 -10.08 14.00
CA THR A 338 1.07 -9.04 14.99
C THR A 338 -0.37 -8.53 14.92
N MET A 339 -0.90 -8.33 13.70
CA MET A 339 -2.29 -7.94 13.47
C MET A 339 -3.27 -9.00 13.99
N ALA A 340 -3.03 -10.27 13.64
CA ALA A 340 -3.82 -11.41 14.12
C ALA A 340 -3.89 -11.45 15.65
N HIS A 341 -2.73 -11.27 16.31
CA HIS A 341 -2.67 -11.23 17.77
C HIS A 341 -3.52 -10.10 18.35
N ARG A 342 -3.43 -8.89 17.79
CA ARG A 342 -4.23 -7.73 18.23
C ARG A 342 -5.73 -7.89 17.98
N LEU A 343 -6.11 -8.61 16.93
CA LEU A 343 -7.51 -8.90 16.59
C LEU A 343 -8.08 -10.13 17.31
N GLY A 344 -7.25 -10.87 18.04
CA GLY A 344 -7.65 -12.05 18.82
C GLY A 344 -7.56 -13.39 18.07
N ASP A 345 -7.06 -13.40 16.83
CA ASP A 345 -6.85 -14.61 16.03
C ASP A 345 -5.51 -15.28 16.39
N ARG A 346 -5.49 -15.95 17.56
CA ARG A 346 -4.28 -16.59 18.09
C ARG A 346 -3.71 -17.69 17.18
N PRO A 347 -4.53 -18.59 16.57
CA PRO A 347 -4.01 -19.60 15.65
C PRO A 347 -3.29 -18.99 14.44
N TYR A 348 -3.86 -17.95 13.84
CA TYR A 348 -3.24 -17.27 12.70
C TYR A 348 -1.96 -16.54 13.10
N ALA A 349 -1.95 -15.90 14.28
CA ALA A 349 -0.76 -15.27 14.84
C ALA A 349 0.42 -16.26 14.97
N GLU A 350 0.17 -17.43 15.54
CA GLU A 350 1.22 -18.44 15.74
C GLU A 350 1.67 -19.07 14.41
N LYS A 351 0.74 -19.34 13.46
CA LYS A 351 1.07 -19.83 12.11
C LYS A 351 2.12 -18.94 11.44
N TYR A 352 1.87 -17.64 11.37
CA TYR A 352 2.75 -16.72 10.64
C TYR A 352 4.00 -16.34 11.42
N LYS A 353 3.96 -16.36 12.76
CA LYS A 353 5.17 -16.23 13.59
C LYS A 353 6.16 -17.37 13.34
N LEU A 354 5.68 -18.62 13.31
CA LEU A 354 6.51 -19.78 13.01
C LEU A 354 7.07 -19.72 11.58
N LYS A 355 6.22 -19.34 10.61
CA LYS A 355 6.65 -19.17 9.21
C LYS A 355 7.71 -18.08 9.06
N PHE A 356 7.55 -16.93 9.73
CA PHE A 356 8.54 -15.86 9.77
C PHE A 356 9.91 -16.34 10.26
N MET A 357 9.97 -17.05 11.38
CA MET A 357 11.23 -17.53 11.94
C MET A 357 11.97 -18.47 10.98
N LYS A 358 11.23 -19.37 10.32
CA LYS A 358 11.79 -20.28 9.32
C LYS A 358 12.27 -19.53 8.08
N ALA A 359 11.41 -18.71 7.50
CA ALA A 359 11.69 -17.94 6.29
C ALA A 359 12.88 -16.99 6.46
N LYS A 360 12.98 -16.31 7.61
CA LYS A 360 14.10 -15.41 7.91
C LYS A 360 15.44 -16.14 7.87
N ALA A 361 15.52 -17.32 8.48
CA ALA A 361 16.75 -18.11 8.49
C ALA A 361 17.19 -18.50 7.07
N VAL A 362 16.24 -18.85 6.20
CA VAL A 362 16.53 -19.20 4.81
C VAL A 362 16.94 -17.98 3.98
N TYR A 363 16.27 -16.84 4.19
CA TYR A 363 16.56 -15.59 3.48
C TYR A 363 17.99 -15.15 3.76
N GLU A 364 18.39 -15.12 5.04
CA GLU A 364 19.75 -14.76 5.41
C GLU A 364 20.77 -15.75 4.85
N ALA A 365 20.50 -17.05 4.92
CA ALA A 365 21.41 -18.07 4.41
C ALA A 365 21.63 -17.98 2.88
N LYS A 366 20.57 -17.67 2.12
CA LYS A 366 20.63 -17.61 0.64
C LYS A 366 21.16 -16.27 0.12
N LEU A 367 20.91 -15.15 0.81
CA LEU A 367 21.16 -13.81 0.26
C LEU A 367 22.27 -13.01 0.96
N TRP A 368 22.51 -13.22 2.25
CA TRP A 368 23.52 -12.43 2.96
C TRP A 368 24.93 -12.83 2.53
N ASN A 369 25.67 -11.91 1.91
CA ASN A 369 27.01 -12.18 1.37
C ASN A 369 28.16 -11.74 2.28
N GLY A 370 27.86 -11.33 3.51
CA GLY A 370 28.82 -10.79 4.47
C GLY A 370 28.90 -9.25 4.51
N SER A 371 28.30 -8.54 3.55
CA SER A 371 28.27 -7.08 3.52
C SER A 371 26.91 -6.48 3.15
N TYR A 372 26.17 -7.12 2.26
CA TYR A 372 24.83 -6.71 1.83
C TYR A 372 24.04 -7.95 1.39
N PHE A 373 22.77 -7.80 1.05
CA PHE A 373 21.94 -8.87 0.51
C PHE A 373 22.05 -8.89 -1.02
N ASN A 374 22.40 -10.05 -1.58
CA ASN A 374 22.42 -10.25 -3.04
C ASN A 374 21.03 -9.93 -3.63
N TYR A 375 21.01 -9.38 -4.84
CA TYR A 375 19.77 -9.05 -5.56
C TYR A 375 18.79 -10.22 -5.59
N ASP A 376 19.28 -11.39 -5.98
CA ASP A 376 18.54 -12.64 -5.93
C ASP A 376 19.45 -13.86 -5.66
N SER A 377 18.81 -14.99 -5.42
CA SER A 377 19.44 -16.30 -5.18
C SER A 377 19.84 -17.02 -6.47
N GLY A 378 19.67 -16.37 -7.63
CA GLY A 378 20.04 -16.91 -8.93
C GLY A 378 21.55 -16.99 -9.16
N THR A 379 21.92 -17.43 -10.36
CA THR A 379 23.32 -17.55 -10.79
C THR A 379 23.69 -16.57 -11.91
N SER A 380 22.81 -15.60 -12.19
CA SER A 380 22.99 -14.62 -13.25
C SER A 380 24.06 -13.58 -12.88
N SER A 381 24.58 -12.85 -13.86
CA SER A 381 25.62 -11.84 -13.61
C SER A 381 25.15 -10.71 -12.70
N ASN A 382 23.85 -10.39 -12.69
CA ASN A 382 23.21 -9.41 -11.82
C ASN A 382 22.72 -9.97 -10.48
N SER A 383 22.77 -11.28 -10.22
CA SER A 383 22.34 -11.85 -8.94
C SER A 383 23.09 -11.27 -7.74
N ARG A 384 24.29 -10.73 -7.98
CA ARG A 384 25.12 -10.05 -6.96
C ARG A 384 25.02 -8.52 -6.98
N SER A 385 24.17 -7.95 -7.82
CA SER A 385 23.96 -6.50 -7.87
C SER A 385 23.46 -5.98 -6.51
N ILE A 386 23.92 -4.79 -6.17
CA ILE A 386 23.49 -4.04 -4.99
C ILE A 386 22.24 -3.29 -5.44
N GLN A 387 21.08 -3.80 -5.03
CA GLN A 387 19.82 -3.11 -5.27
C GLN A 387 19.62 -2.02 -4.20
N ALA A 388 19.25 -0.82 -4.61
CA ALA A 388 18.94 0.28 -3.68
C ALA A 388 17.85 -0.13 -2.68
N ASP A 389 16.83 -0.83 -3.16
CA ASP A 389 15.63 -1.19 -2.41
C ASP A 389 15.71 -2.58 -1.75
N GLN A 390 16.90 -3.16 -1.61
CA GLN A 390 17.08 -4.52 -1.06
C GLN A 390 16.55 -4.67 0.39
N LEU A 391 16.28 -3.55 1.07
CA LEU A 391 15.77 -3.48 2.44
C LEU A 391 14.35 -2.87 2.53
N ALA A 392 13.56 -2.87 1.45
CA ALA A 392 12.19 -2.34 1.45
C ALA A 392 11.32 -2.88 2.62
N GLY A 393 11.35 -4.19 2.85
CA GLY A 393 10.62 -4.81 3.96
C GLY A 393 11.11 -4.37 5.34
N GLN A 394 12.42 -4.19 5.52
CA GLN A 394 13.00 -3.70 6.77
C GLN A 394 12.62 -2.24 7.02
N TRP A 395 12.68 -1.40 5.98
CA TRP A 395 12.22 -0.01 6.04
C TRP A 395 10.76 0.07 6.49
N TYR A 396 9.90 -0.73 5.87
CA TYR A 396 8.48 -0.70 6.19
C TYR A 396 8.19 -1.23 7.59
N ALA A 397 8.84 -2.32 8.00
CA ALA A 397 8.71 -2.86 9.36
C ALA A 397 9.07 -1.81 10.42
N ALA A 398 10.21 -1.12 10.26
CA ALA A 398 10.62 -0.05 11.16
C ALA A 398 9.61 1.12 11.15
N SER A 399 9.13 1.52 9.97
CA SER A 399 8.15 2.61 9.82
C SER A 399 6.77 2.26 10.40
N SER A 400 6.43 0.98 10.52
CA SER A 400 5.18 0.50 11.14
C SER A 400 5.31 0.13 12.61
N GLY A 401 6.47 0.38 13.25
CA GLY A 401 6.72 0.02 14.65
C GLY A 401 6.84 -1.49 14.90
N LEU A 402 7.12 -2.29 13.87
CA LEU A 402 7.43 -3.71 14.02
C LEU A 402 8.89 -3.91 14.49
N PRO A 403 9.20 -5.03 15.18
CA PRO A 403 10.57 -5.37 15.51
C PRO A 403 11.45 -5.52 14.25
N PRO A 404 12.74 -5.14 14.29
CA PRO A 404 13.63 -5.31 13.15
C PRO A 404 13.66 -6.76 12.63
N ILE A 405 13.63 -6.91 11.31
CA ILE A 405 13.68 -8.21 10.63
C ILE A 405 15.09 -8.77 10.75
N PHE A 406 16.11 -7.93 10.61
CA PHE A 406 17.52 -8.32 10.65
C PHE A 406 18.24 -7.70 11.85
N ASP A 407 19.42 -8.22 12.18
CA ASP A 407 20.26 -7.61 13.21
C ASP A 407 20.81 -6.26 12.74
N GLU A 408 20.93 -5.31 13.66
CA GLU A 408 21.35 -3.92 13.38
C GLU A 408 22.64 -3.84 12.54
N HIS A 409 23.60 -4.73 12.78
CA HIS A 409 24.83 -4.80 11.99
C HIS A 409 24.56 -5.06 10.50
N LYS A 410 23.70 -6.02 10.16
CA LYS A 410 23.38 -6.36 8.76
C LYS A 410 22.65 -5.20 8.07
N ILE A 411 21.72 -4.57 8.79
CA ILE A 411 20.95 -3.42 8.30
C ILE A 411 21.88 -2.26 7.96
N ARG A 412 22.67 -1.79 8.93
CA ARG A 412 23.61 -0.68 8.73
C ARG A 412 24.66 -1.00 7.68
N SER A 413 25.16 -2.23 7.63
CA SER A 413 26.15 -2.65 6.62
C SER A 413 25.57 -2.58 5.20
N ALA A 414 24.35 -3.07 4.99
CA ALA A 414 23.69 -3.02 3.69
C ALA A 414 23.33 -1.58 3.28
N LEU A 415 22.78 -0.77 4.20
CA LEU A 415 22.49 0.65 3.95
C LEU A 415 23.77 1.45 3.65
N GLN A 416 24.85 1.20 4.39
CA GLN A 416 26.15 1.82 4.12
C GLN A 416 26.68 1.40 2.74
N LYS A 417 26.47 0.13 2.34
CA LYS A 417 26.83 -0.33 0.99
C LYS A 417 26.04 0.41 -0.10
N ILE A 418 24.73 0.54 0.07
CA ILE A 418 23.85 1.29 -0.84
C ILE A 418 24.32 2.74 -0.95
N PHE A 419 24.59 3.40 0.17
CA PHE A 419 25.09 4.77 0.18
C PHE A 419 26.42 4.90 -0.58
N GLU A 420 27.42 4.08 -0.25
CA GLU A 420 28.74 4.14 -0.88
C GLU A 420 28.74 3.82 -2.38
N PHE A 421 27.81 2.99 -2.83
CA PHE A 421 27.74 2.53 -4.22
C PHE A 421 26.65 3.25 -4.99
N ASN A 422 25.39 2.92 -4.72
CA ASN A 422 24.24 3.38 -5.47
C ASN A 422 24.04 4.90 -5.42
N VAL A 423 24.48 5.55 -4.33
CA VAL A 423 24.38 7.02 -4.17
C VAL A 423 25.71 7.68 -4.56
N MET A 424 26.79 7.43 -3.80
CA MET A 424 28.01 8.22 -3.91
C MET A 424 28.80 7.98 -5.21
N LYS A 425 28.70 6.81 -5.85
CA LYS A 425 29.36 6.57 -7.16
C LYS A 425 28.56 7.16 -8.33
N VAL A 426 27.35 7.65 -8.10
CA VAL A 426 26.52 8.30 -9.11
C VAL A 426 26.58 9.80 -8.90
N LYS A 427 27.41 10.48 -9.71
CA LYS A 427 27.58 11.94 -9.67
C LYS A 427 27.87 12.51 -8.27
N GLY A 428 28.54 11.73 -7.41
CA GLY A 428 28.86 12.15 -6.05
C GLY A 428 27.65 12.30 -5.12
N GLY A 429 26.57 11.53 -5.35
CA GLY A 429 25.35 11.57 -4.54
C GLY A 429 24.35 12.66 -4.94
N ARG A 430 24.62 13.45 -5.98
CA ARG A 430 23.80 14.60 -6.39
C ARG A 430 22.55 14.26 -7.22
N MET A 431 22.18 12.98 -7.32
CA MET A 431 21.03 12.55 -8.12
C MET A 431 20.09 11.57 -7.42
N GLY A 432 20.41 11.11 -6.21
CA GLY A 432 19.69 10.02 -5.53
C GLY A 432 20.37 8.66 -5.70
N ALA A 433 19.63 7.58 -5.43
CA ALA A 433 20.15 6.21 -5.47
C ALA A 433 19.80 5.52 -6.80
N VAL A 434 20.81 5.12 -7.60
CA VAL A 434 20.54 4.27 -8.78
C VAL A 434 20.07 2.89 -8.34
N ASN A 435 19.06 2.35 -9.03
CA ASN A 435 18.39 1.11 -8.63
C ASN A 435 19.35 -0.07 -8.52
N GLY A 436 20.24 -0.26 -9.50
CA GLY A 436 21.18 -1.38 -9.55
C GLY A 436 22.64 -0.93 -9.70
N MET A 437 23.52 -1.44 -8.85
CA MET A 437 24.96 -1.28 -9.00
C MET A 437 25.71 -2.59 -8.83
N THR A 438 26.63 -2.90 -9.73
CA THR A 438 27.49 -4.08 -9.61
C THR A 438 28.44 -3.96 -8.41
N PRO A 439 28.95 -5.08 -7.86
CA PRO A 439 29.94 -5.07 -6.77
C PRO A 439 31.27 -4.38 -7.14
N LYS A 440 31.49 -4.14 -8.44
CA LYS A 440 32.66 -3.42 -8.97
C LYS A 440 32.45 -1.90 -9.03
N GLY A 441 31.28 -1.41 -8.60
CA GLY A 441 30.96 0.02 -8.60
C GLY A 441 30.57 0.59 -9.96
N LYS A 442 30.19 -0.27 -10.93
CA LYS A 442 29.56 0.15 -12.19
C LYS A 442 28.06 -0.02 -12.10
N VAL A 443 27.29 0.90 -12.66
CA VAL A 443 25.82 0.80 -12.80
C VAL A 443 25.48 -0.55 -13.46
N ASP A 444 24.45 -1.21 -12.94
CA ASP A 444 23.89 -2.40 -13.57
C ASP A 444 23.18 -2.00 -14.87
N GLU A 445 23.52 -2.67 -15.97
CA GLU A 445 22.98 -2.38 -17.30
C GLU A 445 22.10 -3.52 -17.84
N THR A 446 21.67 -4.44 -16.98
CA THR A 446 20.85 -5.60 -17.38
C THR A 446 19.46 -5.22 -17.88
N CYS A 447 18.88 -4.14 -17.39
CA CYS A 447 17.65 -3.56 -17.94
C CYS A 447 17.62 -2.03 -17.78
N MET A 448 16.62 -1.36 -18.36
CA MET A 448 16.47 0.09 -18.21
C MET A 448 16.28 0.51 -16.75
N GLN A 449 15.41 -0.19 -16.01
CA GLN A 449 15.10 0.14 -14.61
C GLN A 449 16.31 -0.01 -13.68
N SER A 450 17.21 -0.96 -13.95
CA SER A 450 18.44 -1.12 -13.16
C SER A 450 19.37 0.11 -13.24
N ARG A 451 19.23 0.92 -14.30
CA ARG A 451 20.02 2.14 -14.55
C ARG A 451 19.33 3.42 -14.08
N GLU A 452 18.06 3.32 -13.71
CA GLU A 452 17.24 4.46 -13.31
C GLU A 452 17.45 4.81 -11.85
N ILE A 453 17.06 6.05 -11.52
CA ILE A 453 16.88 6.50 -10.15
C ILE A 453 15.39 6.70 -9.98
N TRP A 454 14.79 5.97 -9.06
CA TRP A 454 13.40 6.16 -8.68
C TRP A 454 13.34 7.06 -7.45
N THR A 455 12.64 8.19 -7.56
CA THR A 455 12.59 9.21 -6.51
C THR A 455 11.96 8.66 -5.23
N GLY A 456 10.81 7.99 -5.33
CA GLY A 456 10.14 7.34 -4.20
C GLY A 456 10.98 6.27 -3.50
N VAL A 457 11.72 5.45 -4.27
CA VAL A 457 12.67 4.47 -3.71
C VAL A 457 13.81 5.18 -2.98
N THR A 458 14.37 6.24 -3.57
CA THR A 458 15.45 7.03 -2.94
C THR A 458 14.99 7.62 -1.61
N TYR A 459 13.78 8.16 -1.53
CA TYR A 459 13.21 8.65 -0.26
C TYR A 459 12.99 7.51 0.74
N GLY A 460 12.50 6.34 0.32
CA GLY A 460 12.39 5.16 1.18
C GLY A 460 13.73 4.69 1.75
N VAL A 461 14.78 4.68 0.92
CA VAL A 461 16.16 4.36 1.34
C VAL A 461 16.69 5.39 2.33
N ALA A 462 16.50 6.68 2.06
CA ALA A 462 16.88 7.76 2.97
C ALA A 462 16.15 7.68 4.32
N ALA A 463 14.84 7.41 4.31
CA ALA A 463 14.05 7.21 5.51
C ALA A 463 14.57 6.01 6.33
N ASN A 464 14.92 4.91 5.68
CA ASN A 464 15.50 3.74 6.34
C ASN A 464 16.87 4.06 6.97
N MET A 465 17.72 4.84 6.29
CA MET A 465 18.97 5.34 6.87
C MET A 465 18.72 6.17 8.13
N LEU A 466 17.73 7.06 8.11
CA LEU A 466 17.37 7.89 9.27
C LEU A 466 16.87 7.05 10.44
N LEU A 467 15.98 6.08 10.19
CA LEU A 467 15.44 5.16 11.20
C LEU A 467 16.54 4.34 11.91
N HIS A 468 17.66 4.09 11.23
CA HIS A 468 18.83 3.39 11.78
C HIS A 468 19.98 4.35 12.14
N GLY A 469 19.70 5.62 12.40
CA GLY A 469 20.68 6.59 12.93
C GLY A 469 21.85 6.87 11.99
N MET A 470 21.61 6.84 10.68
CA MET A 470 22.56 7.21 9.62
C MET A 470 22.15 8.55 9.01
N GLU A 471 21.98 9.58 9.86
CA GLU A 471 21.41 10.87 9.48
C GLU A 471 22.12 11.53 8.30
N HIS A 472 23.45 11.59 8.34
CA HIS A 472 24.24 12.18 7.26
C HIS A 472 23.99 11.48 5.91
N GLN A 473 24.02 10.15 5.90
CA GLN A 473 23.77 9.35 4.70
C GLN A 473 22.33 9.51 4.19
N GLY A 474 21.36 9.50 5.12
CA GLY A 474 19.95 9.67 4.79
C GLY A 474 19.68 11.01 4.12
N PHE A 475 20.12 12.12 4.73
CA PHE A 475 19.92 13.46 4.17
C PHE A 475 20.65 13.64 2.83
N ILE A 476 21.90 13.19 2.67
CA ILE A 476 22.60 13.28 1.36
C ILE A 476 21.85 12.48 0.28
N THR A 477 21.35 11.30 0.62
CA THR A 477 20.63 10.44 -0.33
C THR A 477 19.36 11.13 -0.84
N ALA A 478 18.57 11.74 0.06
CA ALA A 478 17.36 12.48 -0.29
C ALA A 478 17.67 13.83 -0.98
N GLU A 479 18.70 14.55 -0.55
CA GLU A 479 19.13 15.83 -1.16
C GLU A 479 19.49 15.64 -2.63
N GLY A 480 20.00 14.48 -3.02
CA GLY A 480 20.26 14.15 -4.41
C GLY A 480 19.03 14.29 -5.31
N ILE A 481 17.82 13.98 -4.83
CA ILE A 481 16.58 14.18 -5.58
C ILE A 481 16.25 15.66 -5.70
N PHE A 482 16.38 16.43 -4.61
CA PHE A 482 16.23 17.89 -4.65
C PHE A 482 17.20 18.54 -5.64
N LEU A 483 18.47 18.18 -5.60
CA LEU A 483 19.49 18.74 -6.49
C LEU A 483 19.20 18.42 -7.96
N ALA A 484 18.77 17.20 -8.25
CA ALA A 484 18.49 16.80 -9.63
C ALA A 484 17.15 17.33 -10.16
N GLY A 485 16.12 17.48 -9.32
CA GLY A 485 14.76 17.79 -9.77
C GLY A 485 14.27 19.21 -9.47
N TRP A 486 14.74 19.84 -8.39
CA TRP A 486 14.18 21.08 -7.85
C TRP A 486 15.17 22.25 -7.81
N SER A 487 16.48 21.98 -7.83
CA SER A 487 17.50 23.04 -7.78
C SER A 487 17.66 23.76 -9.12
N GLU A 488 18.16 25.00 -9.11
CA GLU A 488 18.40 25.79 -10.34
C GLU A 488 19.37 25.11 -11.33
N ASP A 489 20.29 24.28 -10.82
CA ASP A 489 21.25 23.50 -11.61
C ASP A 489 20.72 22.10 -12.00
N GLY A 490 19.47 21.80 -11.66
CA GLY A 490 18.80 20.52 -11.88
C GLY A 490 18.36 20.29 -13.33
N TYR A 491 17.72 19.15 -13.56
CA TYR A 491 17.17 18.73 -14.86
C TYR A 491 15.67 19.03 -15.02
N GLY A 492 15.00 19.41 -13.93
CA GLY A 492 13.54 19.59 -13.83
C GLY A 492 13.09 21.04 -13.98
#